data_AF-A0A1Z8VUF9-F1
#
_entry.id   AF-A0A1Z8VUF9-F1
#
_cell.length_a   1.000
_cell.length_b   1.000
_cell.length_c   1.000
_cell.angle_alpha   90.00
_cell.angle_beta   90.00
_cell.angle_gamma   90.00
#
_symmetry.space_group_name_H-M   'P 1'
#
loop_
_entity.id
_entity.type
_entity.pdbx_description
1 polymer ?
#
loop_
_entity_poly.entity_id
_entity_poly.type
_entity_poly.pdbx_seq_one_letter_code
_entity_poly.pdbx_strand_id
1 'polypeptide(L)'
;SSLDLFGSEISTNAATAFANGLKGRPDEFRYNDHSEKNTLFDIKAFENGKIINKKVPMRNAMNEITRQAYVDDCNIGIKRWNRLIKKYGYEDYNLSLPSTKFRRNIGVWSNLPINPTGEFINQDIYDKKLASWLPSENDKKFIDSLMIQELNPSKTASWIAKPRRGINNQEIDYDYVDLN
;
A
#
# COMPACT_ATOMS: atom_id res chain seq x y z
N SER A 1 2.50 -0.38 8.77
CA SER A 1 2.19 -0.17 7.33
C SER A 1 1.06 -1.10 6.90
N SER A 2 0.23 -0.78 5.90
CA SER A 2 -0.72 -1.78 5.33
C SER A 2 0.03 -3.00 4.80
N LEU A 3 1.30 -2.82 4.38
CA LEU A 3 2.19 -3.88 3.93
C LEU A 3 2.56 -4.90 5.02
N ASP A 4 2.38 -4.56 6.30
CA ASP A 4 2.62 -5.49 7.41
C ASP A 4 1.52 -6.57 7.48
N LEU A 5 0.32 -6.31 6.95
CA LEU A 5 -0.78 -7.28 6.93
C LEU A 5 -0.45 -8.56 6.13
N PHE A 6 0.50 -8.47 5.21
CA PHE A 6 0.96 -9.63 4.44
C PHE A 6 1.93 -10.53 5.21
N GLY A 7 2.37 -10.16 6.42
CA GLY A 7 3.26 -10.97 7.26
C GLY A 7 4.75 -10.88 6.89
N SER A 8 5.56 -11.81 7.36
CA SER A 8 6.99 -11.86 6.97
C SER A 8 7.16 -12.20 5.49
N GLU A 9 8.19 -11.65 4.84
CA GLU A 9 8.58 -11.94 3.45
C GLU A 9 8.88 -13.44 3.24
N ILE A 10 9.45 -14.10 4.26
CA ILE A 10 9.75 -15.53 4.27
C ILE A 10 8.87 -16.20 5.34
N SER A 11 8.00 -17.13 4.93
CA SER A 11 7.01 -17.76 5.80
C SER A 11 6.76 -19.23 5.46
N THR A 12 6.97 -20.12 6.43
CA THR A 12 6.62 -21.55 6.33
C THR A 12 5.10 -21.76 6.31
N ASN A 13 4.35 -20.97 7.09
CA ASN A 13 2.88 -21.04 7.09
C ASN A 13 2.30 -20.69 5.71
N ALA A 14 2.86 -19.69 5.03
CA ALA A 14 2.43 -19.33 3.68
C ALA A 14 2.77 -20.44 2.68
N ALA A 15 3.94 -21.08 2.82
CA ALA A 15 4.33 -22.22 2.00
C ALA A 15 3.38 -23.42 2.17
N THR A 16 3.02 -23.75 3.42
CA THR A 16 2.09 -24.84 3.72
C THR A 16 0.68 -24.56 3.20
N ALA A 17 0.18 -23.34 3.37
CA ALA A 17 -1.14 -22.94 2.86
C ALA A 17 -1.22 -23.08 1.34
N PHE A 18 -0.16 -22.67 0.62
CA PHE A 18 -0.08 -22.85 -0.83
C PHE A 18 0.03 -24.32 -1.22
N ALA A 19 0.94 -25.07 -0.59
CA ALA A 19 1.19 -26.48 -0.90
C ALA A 19 -0.05 -27.38 -0.71
N ASN A 20 -0.91 -27.04 0.25
CA ASN A 20 -2.15 -27.76 0.55
C ASN A 20 -3.37 -27.22 -0.22
N GLY A 21 -3.18 -26.28 -1.15
CA GLY A 21 -4.27 -25.71 -1.96
C GLY A 21 -5.24 -24.80 -1.21
N LEU A 22 -4.87 -24.31 -0.02
CA LEU A 22 -5.73 -23.43 0.79
C LEU A 22 -5.71 -21.98 0.32
N LYS A 23 -4.56 -21.52 -0.19
CA LYS A 23 -4.37 -20.14 -0.66
C LYS A 23 -3.40 -20.10 -1.84
N GLY A 24 -3.89 -19.76 -3.03
CA GLY A 24 -3.08 -19.54 -4.23
C GLY A 24 -2.41 -18.15 -4.26
N ARG A 25 -1.62 -17.89 -5.30
CA ARG A 25 -1.08 -16.55 -5.58
C ARG A 25 -2.18 -15.64 -6.15
N PRO A 26 -1.96 -14.31 -6.15
CA PRO A 26 -2.76 -13.41 -6.97
C PRO A 26 -2.81 -13.89 -8.43
N ASP A 27 -4.01 -13.92 -9.01
CA ASP A 27 -4.25 -14.39 -10.38
C ASP A 27 -3.65 -15.79 -10.68
N GLU A 28 -3.73 -16.75 -9.73
CA GLU A 28 -3.11 -18.08 -9.84
C GLU A 28 -3.39 -18.80 -11.17
N PHE A 29 -4.57 -18.61 -11.76
CA PHE A 29 -4.98 -19.20 -13.04
C PHE A 29 -4.10 -18.82 -14.24
N ARG A 30 -3.24 -17.80 -14.10
CA ARG A 30 -2.32 -17.35 -15.18
C ARG A 30 -1.01 -18.15 -15.23
N TYR A 31 -0.71 -18.96 -14.22
CA TYR A 31 0.51 -19.76 -14.15
C TYR A 31 0.28 -21.16 -14.71
N ASN A 32 1.34 -21.89 -15.08
CA ASN A 32 1.22 -23.23 -15.67
C ASN A 32 1.50 -24.37 -14.66
N ASP A 33 2.53 -24.22 -13.81
CA ASP A 33 2.96 -25.28 -12.88
C ASP A 33 2.01 -25.39 -11.66
N HIS A 34 1.46 -24.25 -11.18
CA HIS A 34 0.62 -24.11 -9.97
C HIS A 34 1.18 -24.76 -8.69
N SER A 35 2.35 -25.37 -8.76
CA SER A 35 2.95 -26.16 -7.70
C SER A 35 4.14 -25.45 -7.10
N GLU A 36 4.97 -24.78 -7.90
CA GLU A 36 6.14 -24.03 -7.42
C GLU A 36 7.08 -24.91 -6.55
N LYS A 37 7.17 -26.22 -6.87
CA LYS A 37 7.96 -27.18 -6.08
C LYS A 37 9.46 -26.94 -6.21
N ASN A 38 9.91 -26.56 -7.40
CA ASN A 38 11.34 -26.44 -7.75
C ASN A 38 11.74 -25.01 -8.14
N THR A 39 10.91 -24.03 -7.82
CA THR A 39 11.15 -22.63 -8.16
C THR A 39 11.70 -21.87 -6.97
N LEU A 40 12.56 -20.90 -7.27
CA LEU A 40 13.19 -20.04 -6.30
C LEU A 40 12.73 -18.60 -6.52
N PHE A 41 12.71 -17.84 -5.42
CA PHE A 41 12.42 -16.42 -5.43
C PHE A 41 13.58 -15.66 -4.76
N ASP A 42 14.03 -14.59 -5.41
CA ASP A 42 15.10 -13.73 -4.89
C ASP A 42 14.51 -12.70 -3.93
N ILE A 43 14.92 -12.76 -2.67
CA ILE A 43 14.52 -11.81 -1.63
C ILE A 43 15.73 -11.03 -1.16
N LYS A 44 15.58 -9.71 -1.03
CA LYS A 44 16.52 -8.89 -0.27
C LYS A 44 16.21 -9.01 1.21
N ALA A 45 17.22 -9.24 2.03
CA ALA A 45 17.11 -9.25 3.48
C ALA A 45 18.22 -8.39 4.09
N PHE A 46 18.02 -7.96 5.33
CA PHE A 46 19.05 -7.29 6.11
C PHE A 46 19.55 -8.23 7.20
N GLU A 47 20.76 -8.76 7.02
CA GLU A 47 21.39 -9.70 7.95
C GLU A 47 22.81 -9.20 8.26
N ASN A 48 23.22 -9.24 9.53
CA ASN A 48 24.56 -8.84 9.99
C ASN A 48 25.02 -7.45 9.49
N GLY A 49 24.10 -6.48 9.50
CA GLY A 49 24.38 -5.10 9.10
C GLY A 49 24.53 -4.88 7.58
N LYS A 50 24.21 -5.88 6.75
CA LYS A 50 24.33 -5.79 5.29
C LYS A 50 23.05 -6.22 4.60
N ILE A 51 22.77 -5.58 3.46
CA ILE A 51 21.74 -6.08 2.54
C ILE A 51 22.32 -7.27 1.80
N ILE A 52 21.65 -8.41 1.90
CA ILE A 52 21.99 -9.63 1.17
C ILE A 52 20.85 -10.01 0.22
N ASN A 53 21.21 -10.65 -0.89
CA ASN A 53 20.24 -11.33 -1.75
C ASN A 53 20.19 -12.80 -1.34
N LYS A 54 19.00 -13.30 -1.04
CA LYS A 54 18.75 -14.68 -0.63
C LYS A 54 17.79 -15.35 -1.60
N LYS A 55 18.20 -16.51 -2.11
CA LYS A 55 17.29 -17.40 -2.85
C LYS A 55 16.53 -18.26 -1.87
N VAL A 56 15.21 -18.14 -1.88
CA VAL A 56 14.32 -18.98 -1.08
C VAL A 56 13.38 -19.78 -1.99
N PRO A 57 12.86 -20.93 -1.56
CA PRO A 57 11.79 -21.60 -2.29
C PRO A 57 10.62 -20.64 -2.50
N MET A 58 10.04 -20.60 -3.71
CA MET A 58 8.99 -19.62 -4.03
C MET A 58 7.79 -19.75 -3.09
N ARG A 59 7.46 -20.97 -2.66
CA ARG A 59 6.41 -21.24 -1.66
C ARG A 59 6.63 -20.48 -0.34
N ASN A 60 7.88 -20.30 0.09
CA ASN A 60 8.18 -19.52 1.29
C ASN A 60 8.02 -18.01 1.09
N ALA A 61 8.01 -17.54 -0.16
CA ALA A 61 7.90 -16.14 -0.55
C ALA A 61 6.47 -15.69 -0.86
N MET A 62 5.44 -16.53 -0.67
CA MET A 62 4.06 -16.25 -1.08
C MET A 62 3.49 -14.94 -0.50
N ASN A 63 3.88 -14.61 0.72
CA ASN A 63 3.53 -13.33 1.35
C ASN A 63 4.13 -12.13 0.60
N GLU A 64 5.40 -12.20 0.21
CA GLU A 64 6.07 -11.14 -0.55
C GLU A 64 5.51 -11.03 -1.98
N ILE A 65 5.21 -12.14 -2.63
CA ILE A 65 4.56 -12.15 -3.96
C ILE A 65 3.20 -11.44 -3.89
N THR A 66 2.40 -11.75 -2.86
CA THR A 66 1.10 -11.10 -2.66
C THR A 66 1.27 -9.61 -2.35
N ARG A 67 2.26 -9.24 -1.54
CA ARG A 67 2.57 -7.85 -1.22
C ARG A 67 2.98 -7.06 -2.47
N GLN A 68 3.83 -7.63 -3.32
CA GLN A 68 4.27 -6.96 -4.56
C GLN A 68 3.09 -6.71 -5.50
N ALA A 69 2.22 -7.71 -5.68
CA ALA A 69 1.00 -7.53 -6.48
C ALA A 69 0.09 -6.42 -5.93
N TYR A 70 -0.06 -6.31 -4.62
CA TYR A 70 -0.80 -5.22 -3.98
C TYR A 70 -0.16 -3.84 -4.23
N VAL A 71 1.17 -3.75 -4.15
CA VAL A 71 1.91 -2.50 -4.44
C VAL A 71 1.76 -2.11 -5.91
N ASP A 72 1.83 -3.08 -6.82
CA ASP A 72 1.66 -2.86 -8.25
C ASP A 72 0.26 -2.34 -8.57
N ASP A 73 -0.77 -2.89 -7.93
CA ASP A 73 -2.16 -2.42 -8.08
C ASP A 73 -2.35 -1.00 -7.51
N CYS A 74 -1.81 -0.71 -6.32
CA CYS A 74 -1.83 0.63 -5.74
C CYS A 74 -1.18 1.66 -6.68
N ASN A 75 -0.07 1.29 -7.34
CA ASN A 75 0.62 2.16 -8.29
C ASN A 75 -0.24 2.53 -9.52
N ILE A 76 -1.20 1.68 -9.92
CA ILE A 76 -2.16 2.02 -10.98
C ILE A 76 -3.03 3.20 -10.54
N GLY A 77 -3.50 3.18 -9.29
CA GLY A 77 -4.25 4.28 -8.67
C GLY A 77 -3.43 5.58 -8.61
N ILE A 78 -2.18 5.50 -8.11
CA ILE A 78 -1.26 6.64 -8.05
C ILE A 78 -1.04 7.26 -9.44
N LYS A 79 -0.78 6.43 -10.47
CA LYS A 79 -0.64 6.90 -11.86
C LYS A 79 -1.89 7.64 -12.32
N ARG A 80 -3.09 7.17 -11.98
CA ARG A 80 -4.35 7.84 -12.33
C ARG A 80 -4.50 9.19 -11.62
N TRP A 81 -4.14 9.29 -10.35
CA TRP A 81 -4.15 10.56 -9.63
C TRP A 81 -3.14 11.56 -10.20
N ASN A 82 -1.90 11.14 -10.48
CA ASN A 82 -0.90 12.04 -11.08
C ASN A 82 -1.32 12.56 -12.46
N ARG A 83 -2.01 11.75 -13.28
CA ARG A 83 -2.62 12.23 -14.54
C ARG A 83 -3.66 13.33 -14.30
N LEU A 84 -4.44 13.24 -13.23
CA LEU A 84 -5.43 14.25 -12.87
C LEU A 84 -4.75 15.54 -12.40
N ILE A 85 -3.76 15.41 -11.52
CA ILE A 85 -2.96 16.54 -11.01
C ILE A 85 -2.31 17.30 -12.17
N LYS A 86 -1.65 16.58 -13.08
CA LYS A 86 -1.08 17.16 -14.31
C LYS A 86 -2.14 17.83 -15.19
N LYS A 87 -3.30 17.19 -15.38
CA LYS A 87 -4.40 17.75 -16.18
C LYS A 87 -4.87 19.12 -15.68
N TYR A 88 -4.76 19.39 -14.38
CA TYR A 88 -5.14 20.67 -13.78
C TYR A 88 -3.98 21.66 -13.62
N GLY A 89 -2.81 21.40 -14.23
CA GLY A 89 -1.68 22.33 -14.27
C GLY A 89 -0.72 22.25 -13.08
N TYR A 90 -0.83 21.22 -12.24
CA TYR A 90 -0.02 21.06 -11.03
C TYR A 90 1.08 20.00 -11.20
N GLU A 91 1.72 19.95 -12.38
CA GLU A 91 2.63 18.86 -12.75
C GLU A 91 3.92 18.75 -11.92
N ASP A 92 4.28 19.81 -11.20
CA ASP A 92 5.36 19.81 -10.20
C ASP A 92 5.02 18.94 -8.98
N TYR A 93 3.74 18.71 -8.71
CA TYR A 93 3.27 17.88 -7.61
C TYR A 93 3.01 16.46 -8.10
N ASN A 94 3.70 15.48 -7.52
CA ASN A 94 3.51 14.07 -7.86
C ASN A 94 3.43 13.21 -6.61
N LEU A 95 2.44 12.33 -6.59
CA LEU A 95 2.29 11.30 -5.57
C LEU A 95 3.17 10.09 -5.93
N SER A 96 3.74 9.46 -4.93
CA SER A 96 4.49 8.21 -5.06
C SER A 96 4.22 7.30 -3.87
N LEU A 97 4.35 5.99 -4.07
CA LEU A 97 4.38 5.05 -2.95
C LEU A 97 5.77 5.08 -2.32
N PRO A 98 5.88 5.05 -0.98
CA PRO A 98 7.17 4.83 -0.35
C PRO A 98 7.69 3.41 -0.65
N SER A 99 8.98 3.20 -0.47
CA SER A 99 9.61 1.89 -0.52
C SER A 99 8.85 0.89 0.35
N THR A 100 8.74 -0.36 -0.11
CA THR A 100 8.09 -1.46 0.63
C THR A 100 8.78 -1.82 1.95
N LYS A 101 9.95 -1.23 2.18
CA LYS A 101 10.77 -1.35 3.38
C LYS A 101 10.52 -0.24 4.40
N PHE A 102 9.92 0.87 3.97
CA PHE A 102 9.67 2.03 4.82
C PHE A 102 8.65 1.71 5.91
N ARG A 103 9.00 2.02 7.17
CA ARG A 103 8.10 1.95 8.34
C ARG A 103 7.36 0.60 8.46
N ARG A 104 8.15 -0.47 8.41
CA ARG A 104 7.71 -1.86 8.58
C ARG A 104 7.85 -2.27 10.05
N ASN A 105 6.84 -2.98 10.55
CA ASN A 105 6.83 -3.57 11.89
C ASN A 105 6.90 -5.11 11.86
N ILE A 106 6.83 -5.70 10.67
CA ILE A 106 6.84 -7.14 10.47
C ILE A 106 7.82 -7.47 9.34
N GLY A 107 8.55 -8.57 9.50
CA GLY A 107 9.40 -9.13 8.45
C GLY A 107 10.85 -8.65 8.49
N VAL A 108 11.58 -8.91 7.41
CA VAL A 108 13.04 -8.71 7.33
C VAL A 108 13.47 -7.24 7.37
N TRP A 109 12.53 -6.32 7.17
CA TRP A 109 12.74 -4.87 7.22
C TRP A 109 12.21 -4.22 8.50
N SER A 110 11.74 -5.02 9.46
CA SER A 110 11.10 -4.52 10.68
C SER A 110 12.02 -3.62 11.50
N ASN A 111 11.52 -2.47 11.94
CA ASN A 111 12.20 -1.52 12.82
C ASN A 111 13.55 -1.01 12.30
N LEU A 112 13.77 -1.04 10.99
CA LEU A 112 14.98 -0.49 10.37
C LEU A 112 14.79 0.98 9.96
N PRO A 113 15.80 1.85 10.15
CA PRO A 113 15.75 3.27 9.79
C PRO A 113 15.91 3.45 8.28
N ILE A 114 14.90 3.03 7.53
CA ILE A 114 14.86 3.13 6.06
C ILE A 114 13.95 4.28 5.70
N ASN A 115 14.42 5.23 4.89
CA ASN A 115 13.64 6.38 4.43
C ASN A 115 12.60 6.00 3.36
N PRO A 116 11.70 6.91 2.95
CA PRO A 116 10.69 6.61 1.92
C PRO A 116 11.25 6.19 0.56
N THR A 117 12.48 6.57 0.20
CA THR A 117 13.13 6.15 -1.05
C THR A 117 13.73 4.74 -0.97
N GLY A 118 13.81 4.16 0.23
CA GLY A 118 14.30 2.79 0.46
C GLY A 118 15.77 2.71 0.87
N GLU A 119 16.38 3.83 1.26
CA GLU A 119 17.76 3.94 1.70
C GLU A 119 17.87 3.84 3.22
N PHE A 120 18.89 3.14 3.69
CA PHE A 120 19.25 3.17 5.11
C PHE A 120 19.80 4.53 5.48
N ILE A 121 19.30 5.06 6.59
CA ILE A 121 19.79 6.30 7.19
C ILE A 121 20.10 6.08 8.67
N ASN A 122 20.84 7.01 9.27
CA ASN A 122 21.09 6.96 10.70
C ASN A 122 19.78 7.10 11.50
N GLN A 123 19.68 6.41 12.64
CA GLN A 123 18.50 6.41 13.50
C GLN A 123 18.10 7.83 13.94
N ASP A 124 19.06 8.65 14.38
CA ASP A 124 18.78 10.02 14.83
C ASP A 124 18.22 10.89 13.69
N ILE A 125 18.68 10.66 12.46
CA ILE A 125 18.17 11.36 11.26
C ILE A 125 16.76 10.84 10.93
N TYR A 126 16.55 9.52 11.03
CA TYR A 126 15.25 8.90 10.80
C TYR A 126 14.20 9.48 11.76
N ASP A 127 14.50 9.52 13.05
CA ASP A 127 13.59 9.99 14.09
C ASP A 127 13.25 11.48 13.88
N LYS A 128 14.25 12.31 13.54
CA LYS A 128 14.04 13.74 13.23
C LYS A 128 13.21 13.96 11.97
N LYS A 129 13.38 13.13 10.93
CA LYS A 129 12.66 13.26 9.65
C LYS A 129 11.29 12.60 9.64
N LEU A 130 10.99 11.72 10.60
CA LEU A 130 9.75 10.95 10.61
C LEU A 130 8.50 11.84 10.52
N ALA A 131 8.49 12.96 11.22
CA ALA A 131 7.40 13.94 11.21
C ALA A 131 7.23 14.66 9.86
N SER A 132 8.24 14.66 8.98
CA SER A 132 8.14 15.22 7.62
C SER A 132 7.53 14.24 6.60
N TRP A 133 7.48 12.95 6.94
CA TRP A 133 6.95 11.91 6.06
C TRP A 133 5.56 11.41 6.46
N LEU A 134 5.16 11.66 7.70
CA LEU A 134 3.90 11.19 8.27
C LEU A 134 3.07 12.38 8.74
N PRO A 135 1.74 12.28 8.67
CA PRO A 135 0.87 13.31 9.22
C PRO A 135 1.17 13.56 10.71
N SER A 136 1.51 14.81 11.01
CA SER A 136 1.70 15.30 12.37
C SER A 136 0.36 15.39 13.12
N GLU A 137 0.40 15.64 14.43
CA GLU A 137 -0.83 15.92 15.19
C GLU A 137 -1.55 17.17 14.69
N ASN A 138 -0.81 18.18 14.23
CA ASN A 138 -1.40 19.39 13.66
C ASN A 138 -2.07 19.12 12.32
N ASP A 139 -1.47 18.29 11.46
CA ASP A 139 -2.10 17.88 10.19
C ASP A 139 -3.42 17.14 10.45
N LYS A 140 -3.43 16.24 11.45
CA LYS A 140 -4.65 15.51 11.85
C LYS A 140 -5.73 16.45 12.37
N LYS A 141 -5.39 17.35 13.29
CA LYS A 141 -6.33 18.36 13.82
C LYS A 141 -6.89 19.24 12.71
N PHE A 142 -6.06 19.64 11.75
CA PHE A 142 -6.50 20.40 10.59
C PHE A 142 -7.48 19.60 9.73
N ILE A 143 -7.18 18.34 9.40
CA ILE A 143 -8.10 17.47 8.66
C ILE A 143 -9.41 17.27 9.43
N ASP A 144 -9.35 17.00 10.73
CA ASP A 144 -10.55 16.83 11.58
C ASP A 144 -11.43 18.08 11.56
N SER A 145 -10.83 19.28 11.53
CA SER A 145 -11.58 20.55 11.45
C SER A 145 -12.37 20.71 10.14
N LEU A 146 -12.00 19.99 9.08
CA LEU A 146 -12.73 19.99 7.80
C LEU A 146 -13.90 19.00 7.77
N MET A 147 -13.97 18.06 8.72
CA MET A 147 -14.93 16.95 8.74
C MET A 147 -16.30 17.37 9.27
N ILE A 148 -16.95 18.30 8.58
CA ILE A 148 -18.32 18.75 8.87
C ILE A 148 -19.29 17.94 8.02
N GLN A 149 -20.30 17.34 8.66
CA GLN A 149 -21.33 16.55 7.98
C GLN A 149 -22.19 17.44 7.06
N GLU A 150 -22.37 17.02 5.81
CA GLU A 150 -23.31 17.61 4.86
C GLU A 150 -24.32 16.54 4.45
N LEU A 151 -25.59 16.77 4.77
CA LEU A 151 -26.68 15.82 4.54
C LEU A 151 -27.55 16.20 3.33
N ASN A 152 -27.34 17.38 2.74
CA ASN A 152 -28.06 17.78 1.55
C ASN A 152 -27.55 16.99 0.33
N PRO A 153 -28.38 16.15 -0.33
CA PRO A 153 -27.96 15.33 -1.47
C PRO A 153 -27.37 16.14 -2.63
N SER A 154 -27.80 17.40 -2.80
CA SER A 154 -27.31 18.28 -3.86
C SER A 154 -25.96 18.93 -3.54
N LYS A 155 -25.38 18.69 -2.35
CA LYS A 155 -24.14 19.32 -1.88
C LYS A 155 -23.07 18.28 -1.54
N THR A 156 -21.84 18.76 -1.49
CA THR A 156 -20.70 18.03 -0.93
C THR A 156 -19.97 18.92 0.06
N ALA A 157 -19.29 18.32 1.03
CA ALA A 157 -18.41 19.07 1.92
C ALA A 157 -17.34 19.85 1.13
N SER A 158 -16.88 20.98 1.66
CA SER A 158 -15.99 21.92 0.96
C SER A 158 -14.65 21.33 0.50
N TRP A 159 -14.19 20.26 1.14
CA TRP A 159 -12.92 19.60 0.85
C TRP A 159 -13.00 18.53 -0.24
N ILE A 160 -14.20 18.21 -0.75
CA ILE A 160 -14.38 17.17 -1.77
C ILE A 160 -15.27 17.64 -2.93
N ALA A 161 -14.83 17.36 -4.14
CA ALA A 161 -15.58 17.65 -5.35
C ALA A 161 -16.75 16.67 -5.54
N LYS A 162 -17.80 17.12 -6.24
CA LYS A 162 -18.92 16.25 -6.66
C LYS A 162 -18.41 15.06 -7.50
N PRO A 163 -19.00 13.86 -7.34
CA PRO A 163 -18.70 12.73 -8.21
C PRO A 163 -19.16 13.03 -9.64
N ARG A 164 -18.62 12.28 -10.61
CA ARG A 164 -18.99 12.44 -12.03
C ARG A 164 -20.35 11.86 -12.39
N ARG A 165 -20.86 10.93 -11.59
CA ARG A 165 -22.11 10.20 -11.81
C ARG A 165 -22.65 9.69 -10.47
N GLY A 166 -23.96 9.50 -10.39
CA GLY A 166 -24.61 8.83 -9.28
C GLY A 166 -24.46 7.31 -9.32
N ILE A 167 -25.23 6.62 -8.50
CA ILE A 167 -25.19 5.16 -8.31
C ILE A 167 -26.47 4.55 -8.86
N ASN A 168 -26.37 3.38 -9.51
CA ASN A 168 -27.53 2.62 -10.01
C ASN A 168 -28.49 3.44 -10.90
N ASN A 169 -27.91 4.21 -11.85
CA ASN A 169 -28.63 5.12 -12.75
C ASN A 169 -29.44 6.22 -12.07
N GLN A 170 -29.24 6.44 -10.76
CA GLN A 170 -29.77 7.60 -10.06
C GLN A 170 -28.87 8.80 -10.29
N GLU A 171 -29.47 9.99 -10.18
CA GLU A 171 -28.74 11.26 -10.24
C GLU A 171 -27.86 11.47 -9.01
N ILE A 172 -26.92 12.41 -9.10
CA ILE A 172 -25.97 12.68 -8.00
C ILE A 172 -26.67 13.17 -6.74
N ASP A 173 -27.79 13.86 -6.89
CA ASP A 173 -28.61 14.45 -5.82
C ASP A 173 -29.80 13.57 -5.41
N TYR A 174 -29.78 12.28 -5.78
CA TYR A 174 -30.74 11.31 -5.26
C TYR A 174 -30.59 11.15 -3.75
N ASP A 175 -31.71 10.98 -3.05
CA ASP A 175 -31.76 10.67 -1.62
C ASP A 175 -31.25 9.24 -1.37
N TYR A 176 -29.93 9.08 -1.30
CA TYR A 176 -29.27 7.77 -1.14
C TYR A 176 -29.48 7.12 0.23
N VAL A 177 -29.89 7.90 1.24
CA VAL A 177 -30.07 7.45 2.61
C VAL A 177 -31.36 8.07 3.15
N ASP A 178 -32.25 7.23 3.66
CA ASP A 178 -33.38 7.66 4.48
C ASP A 178 -32.96 7.68 5.95
N LEU A 179 -33.18 8.81 6.62
CA LEU A 179 -32.80 9.02 8.03
C LEU A 179 -34.00 8.92 8.98
N ASN A 180 -35.19 8.61 8.46
CA ASN A 180 -36.40 8.41 9.26
C ASN A 180 -36.48 7.03 9.90
#